data_AF-C2EL36-F1
#
_entry.id   AF-C2EL36-F1
#
_cell.length_a   1.000
_cell.length_b   1.000
_cell.length_c   1.000
_cell.angle_alpha   90.00
_cell.angle_beta   90.00
_cell.angle_gamma   90.00
#
_symmetry.space_group_name_H-M   'P 1'
#
loop_
_entity.id
_entity.type
_entity.pdbx_description
1 polymer ?
#
loop_
_entity_poly.entity_id
_entity_poly.type
_entity_poly.pdbx_seq_one_letter_code
_entity_poly.pdbx_strand_id
1 'polypeptide(L)' 'MESPELQIKRYKLDHVVDRVRKKYGFSALVKASSLIQGATAIERSNLVGGHNGGNAYE' A
#
# COMPACT_ATOMS: atom_id res chain seq x y z
N MET A 1 -11.40 10.35 -20.69
CA MET A 1 -10.02 10.06 -20.22
C MET A 1 -9.70 11.03 -19.10
N GLU A 2 -8.97 10.59 -18.07
CA GLU A 2 -8.51 11.47 -16.99
C GLU A 2 -7.54 12.52 -17.54
N SER A 3 -7.53 13.74 -16.98
CA SER A 3 -6.66 14.81 -17.48
C SER A 3 -5.19 14.55 -17.11
N PRO A 4 -4.21 15.01 -17.90
CA PRO A 4 -2.79 14.80 -17.60
C PRO A 4 -2.38 15.30 -16.21
N GLU A 5 -2.98 16.40 -15.74
CA GLU A 5 -2.67 17.00 -14.44
C GLU A 5 -3.13 16.11 -13.29
N LEU A 6 -4.29 15.45 -13.44
CA LEU A 6 -4.80 14.50 -12.45
C LEU A 6 -3.93 13.25 -12.38
N GLN A 7 -3.47 12.76 -13.53
CA GLN A 7 -2.58 11.61 -13.61
C GLN A 7 -1.23 11.87 -12.90
N ILE A 8 -0.64 13.05 -13.12
CA ILE A 8 0.59 13.48 -12.43
C ILE A 8 0.38 13.60 -10.91
N LYS A 9 -0.77 14.14 -10.48
CA LYS A 9 -1.10 14.25 -9.05
C LYS A 9 -1.23 12.87 -8.39
N ARG A 10 -1.90 11.92 -9.04
CA ARG A 10 -2.00 10.52 -8.56
C ARG A 10 -0.64 9.86 -8.45
N TYR A 11 0.18 9.95 -9.49
CA TYR A 11 1.53 9.40 -9.48
C TYR A 11 2.36 9.93 -8.29
N LYS A 12 2.32 11.25 -8.05
CA LYS A 12 3.04 11.85 -6.91
C LYS A 12 2.51 11.36 -5.57
N LEU A 13 1.20 11.20 -5.41
CA LEU A 13 0.60 10.66 -4.20
C LEU A 13 1.04 9.21 -3.95
N ASP A 14 0.92 8.36 -4.96
CA ASP A 14 1.30 6.94 -4.87
C ASP A 14 2.79 6.81 -4.49
N HIS A 15 3.65 7.60 -5.13
CA HIS A 15 5.07 7.61 -4.81
C HIS A 15 5.37 8.08 -3.37
N VAL A 16 4.57 8.99 -2.80
CA VAL A 16 4.71 9.38 -1.39
C VAL A 16 4.28 8.22 -0.48
N VAL A 17 3.15 7.57 -0.77
CA VAL A 17 2.66 6.41 -0.03
C VAL A 17 3.69 5.28 -0.02
N ASP A 18 4.29 4.98 -1.17
CA ASP A 18 5.29 3.93 -1.29
C ASP A 18 6.56 4.24 -0.50
N ARG A 19 7.01 5.50 -0.49
CA ARG A 19 8.16 5.90 0.35
C ARG A 19 7.90 5.70 1.84
N VAL A 20 6.69 5.99 2.31
CA VAL A 20 6.30 5.77 3.72
C VAL A 20 6.31 4.27 4.02
N ARG A 21 5.68 3.46 3.16
CA ARG A 21 5.61 2.00 3.34
C ARG A 21 6.98 1.32 3.25
N LYS A 22 7.85 1.77 2.34
CA LYS A 22 9.23 1.27 2.23
C LYS A 22 10.03 1.54 3.50
N LYS A 23 9.80 2.67 4.17
CA LYS A 23 10.53 3.04 5.38
C LYS A 23 9.98 2.40 6.66
N TYR A 24 8.67 2.24 6.78
CA TYR A 24 8.00 1.87 8.04
C TYR A 24 7.18 0.58 7.96
N GLY A 25 7.16 -0.10 6.81
CA GLY A 25 6.35 -1.30 6.56
C GLY A 25 4.97 -0.97 5.98
N PHE A 26 4.32 -1.98 5.41
CA PHE A 26 3.05 -1.82 4.69
C PHE A 26 1.92 -1.25 5.56
N SER A 27 1.81 -1.71 6.81
CA SER A 27 0.77 -1.29 7.76
C SER A 27 0.92 0.15 8.25
N ALA A 28 2.07 0.80 8.01
CA ALA A 28 2.30 2.19 8.40
C ALA A 28 1.36 3.18 7.69
N LEU A 29 0.85 2.82 6.50
CA LEU A 29 -0.14 3.62 5.81
C LEU A 29 -1.05 2.72 4.95
N VAL A 30 -2.33 2.64 5.30
CA VAL A 30 -3.34 1.81 4.63
C VAL A 30 -4.56 2.62 4.25
N LYS A 31 -5.36 2.11 3.30
CA LYS A 31 -6.66 2.73 2.98
C LYS A 31 -7.61 2.51 4.16
N ALA A 32 -8.48 3.47 4.43
CA ALA A 32 -9.49 3.34 5.50
C ALA A 32 -10.37 2.09 5.31
N SER A 33 -10.64 1.69 4.06
CA SER A 33 -11.38 0.46 3.75
C SER A 33 -10.71 -0.82 4.27
N SER A 34 -9.41 -0.78 4.56
CA SER A 34 -8.66 -1.88 5.15
C SER A 34 -8.99 -2.11 6.64
N LEU A 35 -9.75 -1.23 7.28
CA LEU A 35 -10.19 -1.34 8.68
C LEU A 35 -11.64 -1.85 8.82
N ILE A 36 -12.34 -2.02 7.70
CA ILE A 36 -13.73 -2.51 7.69
C ILE A 36 -13.73 -4.01 8.02
N GLN A 37 -14.78 -4.49 8.69
CA GLN A 37 -14.97 -5.91 8.96
C GLN A 37 -14.86 -6.74 7.67
N GLY A 38 -14.07 -7.81 7.70
CA GLY A 38 -13.81 -8.67 6.55
C GLY A 38 -12.69 -8.19 5.62
N ALA A 39 -12.12 -7.00 5.85
CA ALA A 39 -10.90 -6.59 5.17
C ALA A 39 -9.70 -7.43 5.65
N THR A 40 -8.81 -7.79 4.71
CA THR A 40 -7.67 -8.68 5.00
C THR A 40 -6.32 -8.04 4.72
N ALA A 41 -6.29 -6.76 4.30
CA ALA A 41 -5.07 -6.10 3.84
C ALA A 41 -3.99 -5.97 4.93
N ILE A 42 -4.39 -5.72 6.18
CA ILE A 42 -3.46 -5.64 7.31
C ILE A 42 -2.99 -7.04 7.72
N GLU A 43 -3.93 -7.96 7.96
CA GLU A 43 -3.65 -9.34 8.35
C GLU A 43 -2.72 -10.07 7.36
N ARG A 44 -2.93 -9.84 6.07
CA ARG A 44 -2.14 -10.46 5.00
C ARG A 44 -0.89 -9.68 4.62
N SER A 45 -0.63 -8.53 5.24
CA SER A 45 0.52 -7.68 4.88
C SER A 45 1.88 -8.36 5.09
N ASN A 46 1.93 -9.39 5.93
CA ASN A 46 3.11 -10.21 6.17
C ASN A 46 3.22 -11.45 5.26
N LEU A 47 2.26 -11.64 4.34
CA LEU A 47 2.19 -12.83 3.48
C LEU A 47 2.59 -12.50 2.04
N VAL A 48 3.48 -13.31 1.46
CA VAL A 48 3.81 -13.31 0.03
C VAL A 48 3.45 -14.69 -0.51
N GLY A 49 2.48 -14.75 -1.43
CA GLY A 49 2.05 -16.01 -2.05
C GLY A 49 1.48 -17.07 -1.10
N GLY A 50 1.10 -16.71 0.13
CA GLY A 50 0.61 -17.65 1.15
C GLY A 50 1.64 -18.09 2.20
N HIS A 51 2.89 -17.66 2.07
CA HIS A 51 3.95 -17.88 3.07
C HIS A 51 4.27 -16.57 3.81
N ASN A 52 4.86 -16.67 5.01
CA ASN A 52 5.42 -15.51 5.71
C ASN A 52 6.53 -14.90 4.84
N GLY A 53 6.17 -13.84 4.12
CA GLY A 53 7.00 -13.23 3.10
C GLY A 53 7.63 -11.96 3.63
N GLY A 54 8.28 -12.06 4.78
CA GLY A 54 9.04 -10.96 5.36
C GLY A 54 9.91 -10.33 4.27
N ASN A 55 9.57 -9.09 3.90
CA ASN A 55 10.27 -8.22 2.97
C ASN A 55 10.20 -8.62 1.48
N ALA A 56 9.08 -8.31 0.81
CA ALA A 56 8.99 -8.29 -0.66
C ALA A 56 9.35 -6.92 -1.29
N TYR A 57 10.01 -6.02 -0.55
CA TYR A 57 10.27 -4.64 -0.98
C TYR A 57 11.72 -4.18 -0.78
N GLU A 58 12.69 -5.09 -0.92
CA GLU A 58 14.07 -4.71 -1.24
C GLU A 58 14.22 -4.45 -2.75
#